data_AF-A0A239EX09-F1
#
_entry.id   AF-A0A239EX09-F1
#
_cell.length_a   1.000
_cell.length_b   1.000
_cell.length_c   1.000
_cell.angle_alpha   90.00
_cell.angle_beta   90.00
_cell.angle_gamma   90.00
#
_symmetry.space_group_name_H-M   'P 1'
#
loop_
_entity.id
_entity.type
_entity.pdbx_description
1 polymer ?
#
loop_
_entity_poly.entity_id
_entity_poly.type
_entity_poly.pdbx_seq_one_letter_code
_entity_poly.pdbx_strand_id
1 'polypeptide(L)'
;MECSFLFDLAVIAENYGQMTGVLAGFAFTALVLLMTPTQAAERAARSSGDGRATLALFSSFIALVLATLIYSVLAGDTDEQARPRAATLEVIDGLVFGLAVISLLQGLYLIMRSANIDASTVKIARFMAVVIFPSMVIYFVAQGASDTVALRAVAGGGACVPHVPVLGVWLTAAAASVLSISLSTRAQRVMAVHSTRSGTVAPILVMGASVAGAIAAGEVSTYSPGFLMSPTVQNLYLTVVAVLVTFVGLMFSAAGATSARERTRPDELASKSDSVMK
;
A
#
# COMPACT_ATOMS: atom_id res chain seq x y z
N MET A 1 18.95 -16.12 26.19
CA MET A 1 18.25 -17.29 25.64
C MET A 1 18.13 -17.05 24.15
N GLU A 2 18.77 -17.88 23.33
CA GLU A 2 18.87 -17.62 21.89
C GLU A 2 17.64 -18.19 21.17
N CYS A 3 16.86 -17.31 20.53
CA CYS A 3 15.88 -17.70 19.53
C CYS A 3 16.61 -18.00 18.21
N SER A 4 17.15 -19.21 18.06
CA SER A 4 17.92 -19.59 16.85
C SER A 4 17.11 -19.59 15.55
N PHE A 5 15.77 -19.60 15.63
CA PHE A 5 14.86 -19.59 14.49
C PHE A 5 14.40 -18.19 14.06
N LEU A 6 14.71 -17.17 14.85
CA LEU A 6 14.25 -15.82 14.57
C LEU A 6 15.27 -15.17 13.65
N PHE A 7 14.80 -14.77 12.46
CA PHE A 7 15.63 -14.21 11.41
C PHE A 7 16.46 -13.02 11.92
N ASP A 8 17.59 -12.79 11.26
CA ASP A 8 18.39 -11.59 11.49
C ASP A 8 17.63 -10.36 10.97
N LEU A 9 16.95 -9.68 11.90
CA LEU A 9 16.12 -8.51 11.63
C LEU A 9 16.93 -7.36 11.03
N ALA A 10 18.21 -7.22 11.39
CA ALA A 10 19.06 -6.16 10.86
C ALA A 10 19.35 -6.41 9.37
N VAL A 11 19.70 -7.65 9.00
CA VAL A 11 19.91 -8.04 7.60
C VAL A 11 18.63 -7.91 6.78
N ILE A 12 17.49 -8.32 7.34
CA ILE A 12 16.19 -8.16 6.67
C ILE A 12 15.86 -6.68 6.46
N ALA A 13 16.03 -5.85 7.50
CA ALA A 13 15.79 -4.42 7.43
C ALA A 13 16.70 -3.75 6.38
N GLU A 14 17.97 -4.13 6.30
CA GLU A 14 18.89 -3.62 5.28
C GLU A 14 18.37 -3.93 3.87
N ASN A 15 17.97 -5.18 3.61
CA ASN A 15 17.42 -5.58 2.31
C ASN A 15 16.12 -4.84 1.98
N TYR A 16 15.22 -4.66 2.95
CA TYR A 16 14.01 -3.86 2.76
C TYR A 16 14.33 -2.39 2.48
N GLY A 17 15.30 -1.80 3.19
CA GLY A 17 15.75 -0.42 2.96
C GLY A 17 16.32 -0.21 1.56
N GLN A 18 17.13 -1.16 1.06
CA GLN A 18 17.63 -1.11 -0.32
C GLN A 18 16.49 -1.22 -1.34
N MET A 19 15.56 -2.16 -1.14
CA MET A 19 14.41 -2.33 -2.03
C MET A 19 13.51 -1.08 -2.05
N THR A 20 13.20 -0.48 -0.90
CA THR A 20 12.39 0.74 -0.82
C THR A 20 13.07 1.91 -1.51
N GLY A 21 14.40 2.02 -1.39
CA GLY A 21 15.19 3.04 -2.09
C GLY A 21 15.12 2.89 -3.61
N VAL A 22 15.24 1.67 -4.13
CA VAL A 22 15.10 1.38 -5.57
C VAL A 22 13.70 1.75 -6.08
N LEU A 23 12.65 1.35 -5.35
CA LEU A 23 11.27 1.68 -5.71
C LEU A 23 11.01 3.20 -5.67
N ALA A 24 11.61 3.91 -4.70
CA ALA A 24 11.52 5.37 -4.63
C ALA A 24 12.16 6.01 -5.87
N GLY A 25 13.31 5.50 -6.31
CA GLY A 25 13.96 5.91 -7.56
C GLY A 25 13.04 5.75 -8.77
N PHE A 26 12.39 4.60 -8.92
CA PHE A 26 11.42 4.37 -10.00
C PHE A 26 10.23 5.33 -9.94
N ALA A 27 9.66 5.56 -8.75
CA ALA A 27 8.56 6.51 -8.56
C ALA A 27 8.98 7.93 -8.96
N PHE A 28 10.18 8.36 -8.56
CA PHE A 28 10.75 9.66 -8.91
C PHE A 28 10.97 9.80 -10.42
N THR A 29 11.56 8.79 -11.07
CA THR A 29 11.73 8.79 -12.53
C THR A 29 10.39 8.90 -13.26
N ALA A 30 9.38 8.16 -12.84
CA ALA A 30 8.03 8.25 -13.41
C ALA A 30 7.43 9.66 -13.26
N LEU A 31 7.61 10.30 -12.09
CA LEU A 31 7.18 11.68 -11.85
C LEU A 31 7.86 12.68 -12.80
N VAL A 32 9.18 12.60 -12.95
CA VAL A 32 9.95 13.49 -13.84
C VAL A 32 9.47 13.35 -15.29
N LEU A 33 9.24 12.13 -15.76
CA LEU A 33 8.73 11.87 -17.11
C LEU A 33 7.32 12.44 -17.30
N LEU A 34 6.44 12.35 -16.29
CA LEU A 34 5.10 12.95 -16.35
C LEU A 34 5.13 14.47 -16.37
N MET A 35 6.10 15.10 -15.70
CA MET A 35 6.23 16.55 -15.61
C MET A 35 6.94 17.20 -16.81
N THR A 36 7.50 16.41 -17.73
CA THR A 36 8.28 16.94 -18.85
C THR A 36 7.40 17.74 -19.85
N PRO A 37 7.73 19.03 -20.15
CA PRO A 37 6.84 19.96 -20.88
C PRO A 37 6.47 19.56 -22.30
N THR A 38 7.30 18.77 -22.98
CA THR A 38 7.07 18.37 -24.38
C THR A 38 5.81 17.53 -24.56
N GLN A 39 5.28 16.95 -23.48
CA GLN A 39 4.04 16.19 -23.46
C GLN A 39 2.89 16.96 -22.78
N ALA A 40 3.15 18.13 -22.19
CA ALA A 40 2.16 18.90 -21.43
C ALA A 40 1.08 19.53 -22.31
N ALA A 41 1.41 19.95 -23.54
CA ALA A 41 0.42 20.53 -24.48
C ALA A 41 -0.58 19.49 -25.00
N GLU A 42 -0.13 18.27 -25.31
CA GLU A 42 -1.01 17.16 -25.69
C GLU A 42 -1.78 16.56 -24.50
N ARG A 43 -1.21 16.63 -23.29
CA ARG A 43 -1.87 16.18 -22.04
C ARG A 43 -2.90 17.17 -21.52
N ALA A 44 -2.72 18.47 -21.74
CA ALA A 44 -3.72 19.49 -21.41
C ALA A 44 -5.06 19.25 -22.15
N ALA A 45 -5.03 18.60 -23.33
CA ALA A 45 -6.22 18.14 -24.03
C ALA A 45 -6.86 16.87 -23.42
N ARG A 46 -6.16 16.14 -22.55
CA ARG A 46 -6.59 14.87 -21.89
C ARG A 46 -6.83 15.05 -20.36
N SER A 47 -7.02 16.30 -19.91
CA SER A 47 -6.70 16.84 -18.57
C SER A 47 -7.42 16.31 -17.32
N SER A 48 -8.36 15.37 -17.39
CA SER A 48 -9.09 14.94 -16.18
C SER A 48 -8.42 13.80 -15.39
N GLY A 49 -7.47 13.07 -15.99
CA GLY A 49 -6.84 11.87 -15.40
C GLY A 49 -5.43 12.06 -14.82
N ASP A 50 -4.66 13.03 -15.33
CA ASP A 50 -3.21 13.07 -15.14
C ASP A 50 -2.79 13.47 -13.71
N GLY A 51 -3.50 14.41 -13.08
CA GLY A 51 -3.16 14.86 -11.73
C GLY A 51 -3.24 13.76 -10.67
N ARG A 52 -4.07 12.73 -10.88
CA ARG A 52 -4.23 11.61 -9.93
C ARG A 52 -3.03 10.66 -9.97
N ALA A 53 -2.51 10.37 -11.16
CA ALA A 53 -1.33 9.53 -11.32
C ALA A 53 -0.11 10.20 -10.66
N THR A 54 0.11 11.48 -10.96
CA THR A 54 1.19 12.28 -10.36
C THR A 54 1.07 12.33 -8.83
N LEU A 55 -0.13 12.55 -8.29
CA LEU A 55 -0.33 12.59 -6.84
C LEU A 55 -0.08 11.23 -6.17
N ALA A 56 -0.53 10.13 -6.77
CA ALA A 56 -0.30 8.77 -6.25
C ALA A 56 1.19 8.41 -6.25
N LEU A 57 1.91 8.76 -7.32
CA LEU A 57 3.36 8.55 -7.44
C LEU A 57 4.13 9.44 -6.47
N PHE A 58 3.73 10.71 -6.30
CA PHE A 58 4.36 11.62 -5.34
C PHE A 58 4.17 11.13 -3.90
N SER A 59 2.94 10.74 -3.54
CA SER A 59 2.66 10.13 -2.24
C SER A 59 3.49 8.86 -2.02
N SER A 60 3.57 7.99 -3.03
CA SER A 60 4.38 6.77 -2.98
C SER A 60 5.87 7.07 -2.81
N PHE A 61 6.41 8.02 -3.57
CA PHE A 61 7.81 8.45 -3.47
C PHE A 61 8.16 8.90 -2.05
N ILE A 62 7.36 9.80 -1.47
CA ILE A 62 7.58 10.28 -0.09
C ILE A 62 7.51 9.12 0.91
N ALA A 63 6.49 8.26 0.80
CA ALA A 63 6.33 7.12 1.69
C ALA A 63 7.48 6.09 1.56
N LEU A 64 8.01 5.85 0.35
CA LEU A 64 9.16 4.97 0.11
C LEU A 64 10.46 5.56 0.64
N VAL A 65 10.65 6.89 0.54
CA VAL A 65 11.81 7.56 1.17
C VAL A 65 11.73 7.41 2.69
N LEU A 66 10.56 7.65 3.29
CA LEU A 66 10.37 7.43 4.74
C LEU A 66 10.63 5.98 5.12
N ALA A 67 10.09 5.01 4.36
CA ALA A 67 10.34 3.59 4.57
C ALA A 67 11.85 3.25 4.48
N THR A 68 12.57 3.84 3.54
CA THR A 68 14.03 3.65 3.42
C THR A 68 14.77 4.15 4.65
N LEU A 69 14.38 5.32 5.17
CA LEU A 69 15.01 5.90 6.35
C LEU A 69 14.75 5.06 7.61
N ILE A 70 13.49 4.66 7.86
CA ILE A 70 13.15 3.85 9.05
C ILE A 70 13.82 2.47 8.99
N TYR A 71 13.82 1.80 7.83
CA TYR A 71 14.55 0.53 7.69
C TYR A 71 16.07 0.68 7.83
N SER A 72 16.65 1.82 7.40
CA SER A 72 18.09 2.08 7.61
C SER A 72 18.41 2.26 9.10
N VAL A 73 17.52 2.90 9.86
CA VAL A 73 17.66 3.03 11.32
C VAL A 73 17.54 1.65 11.98
N LEU A 74 16.55 0.85 11.56
CA LEU A 74 16.34 -0.50 12.07
C LEU A 74 17.53 -1.43 11.77
N ALA A 75 18.12 -1.33 10.57
CA ALA A 75 19.32 -2.09 10.19
C ALA A 75 20.56 -1.72 11.02
N GLY A 76 20.61 -0.50 11.56
CA GLY A 76 21.67 -0.06 12.49
C GLY A 76 21.54 -0.65 13.90
N ASP A 77 20.38 -1.20 14.25
CA ASP A 77 20.10 -1.76 15.58
C ASP A 77 20.57 -3.22 15.67
N THR A 78 21.90 -3.38 15.79
CA THR A 78 22.58 -4.70 15.80
C THR A 78 22.69 -5.33 17.19
N ASP A 79 22.21 -4.65 18.23
CA ASP A 79 22.26 -5.17 19.59
C ASP A 79 21.20 -6.26 19.81
N GLU A 80 21.63 -7.44 20.24
CA GLU A 80 20.73 -8.55 20.62
C GLU A 80 19.71 -8.13 21.69
N GLN A 81 20.07 -7.20 22.59
CA GLN A 81 19.15 -6.68 23.61
C GLN A 81 18.01 -5.84 23.03
N ALA A 82 18.19 -5.28 21.83
CA ALA A 82 17.21 -4.44 21.15
C ALA A 82 16.25 -5.22 20.24
N ARG A 83 16.43 -6.54 20.08
CA ARG A 83 15.57 -7.39 19.24
C ARG A 83 14.06 -7.27 19.53
N PRO A 84 13.59 -7.17 20.79
CA PRO A 84 12.16 -6.95 21.07
C PRO A 84 11.61 -5.66 20.46
N ARG A 85 12.39 -4.58 20.56
CA ARG A 85 12.04 -3.28 19.97
C ARG A 85 12.10 -3.35 18.45
N ALA A 86 13.13 -3.98 17.89
CA ALA A 86 13.29 -4.17 16.45
C ALA A 86 12.10 -4.93 15.83
N ALA A 87 11.65 -6.03 16.44
CA ALA A 87 10.47 -6.79 16.00
C ALA A 87 9.19 -5.94 16.03
N THR A 88 9.10 -5.00 16.98
CA THR A 88 7.98 -4.06 17.06
C THR A 88 8.05 -3.02 15.93
N LEU A 89 9.24 -2.51 15.64
CA LEU A 89 9.49 -1.56 14.55
C LEU A 89 9.20 -2.17 13.19
N GLU A 90 9.63 -3.42 12.95
CA GLU A 90 9.36 -4.15 11.70
C GLU A 90 7.85 -4.15 11.34
N VAL A 91 6.99 -4.39 12.34
CA VAL A 91 5.52 -4.39 12.17
C VAL A 91 4.99 -2.99 11.81
N ILE A 92 5.59 -1.93 12.34
CA ILE A 92 5.25 -0.54 12.03
C ILE A 92 5.72 -0.16 10.62
N ASP A 93 7.00 -0.44 10.33
CA ASP A 93 7.67 -0.11 9.09
C ASP A 93 7.06 -0.87 7.90
N GLY A 94 6.62 -2.11 8.13
CA GLY A 94 5.89 -2.93 7.17
C GLY A 94 4.61 -2.26 6.65
N LEU A 95 3.87 -1.53 7.50
CA LEU A 95 2.69 -0.76 7.07
C LEU A 95 3.11 0.41 6.17
N VAL A 96 4.10 1.20 6.59
CA VAL A 96 4.57 2.37 5.84
C VAL A 96 5.00 1.96 4.44
N PHE A 97 5.82 0.91 4.35
CA PHE A 97 6.26 0.34 3.09
C PHE A 97 5.09 -0.20 2.26
N GLY A 98 4.19 -0.97 2.88
CA GLY A 98 3.05 -1.55 2.19
C GLY A 98 2.12 -0.50 1.56
N LEU A 99 1.78 0.56 2.29
CA LEU A 99 0.98 1.67 1.77
C LEU A 99 1.67 2.36 0.58
N ALA A 100 2.99 2.54 0.68
CA ALA A 100 3.79 3.14 -0.38
C ALA A 100 3.74 2.32 -1.68
N VAL A 101 3.83 0.99 -1.58
CA VAL A 101 3.73 0.07 -2.73
C VAL A 101 2.33 0.07 -3.33
N ILE A 102 1.27 0.06 -2.52
CA ILE A 102 -0.12 0.12 -3.03
C ILE A 102 -0.32 1.43 -3.82
N SER A 103 0.14 2.57 -3.29
CA SER A 103 0.05 3.86 -3.99
C SER A 103 0.90 3.89 -5.26
N LEU A 104 2.08 3.26 -5.25
CA LEU A 104 2.94 3.12 -6.44
C LEU A 104 2.21 2.41 -7.58
N LEU A 105 1.68 1.22 -7.27
CA LEU A 105 0.98 0.38 -8.24
C LEU A 105 -0.30 1.03 -8.75
N GLN A 106 -0.99 1.80 -7.90
CA GLN A 106 -2.11 2.61 -8.34
C GLN A 106 -1.67 3.72 -9.31
N GLY A 107 -0.58 4.43 -9.02
CA GLY A 107 -0.02 5.43 -9.93
C GLY A 107 0.35 4.82 -11.28
N LEU A 108 1.00 3.66 -11.27
CA LEU A 108 1.34 2.90 -12.47
C LEU A 108 0.10 2.47 -13.26
N TYR A 109 -0.92 1.92 -12.58
CA TYR A 109 -2.20 1.58 -13.20
C TYR A 109 -2.83 2.78 -13.92
N LEU A 110 -2.81 3.97 -13.30
CA LEU A 110 -3.36 5.18 -13.90
C LEU A 110 -2.57 5.62 -15.14
N ILE A 111 -1.24 5.52 -15.12
CA ILE A 111 -0.39 5.79 -16.30
C ILE A 111 -0.68 4.80 -17.43
N MET A 112 -0.66 3.49 -17.14
CA MET A 112 -0.87 2.46 -18.16
C MET A 112 -2.21 2.66 -18.86
N ARG A 113 -3.21 3.07 -18.09
CA ARG A 113 -4.53 3.36 -18.61
C ARG A 113 -4.55 4.63 -19.49
N SER A 114 -3.86 5.71 -19.12
CA SER A 114 -3.81 6.92 -19.95
C SER A 114 -2.98 6.73 -21.22
N ALA A 115 -2.01 5.81 -21.19
CA ALA A 115 -1.15 5.46 -22.32
C ALA A 115 -1.79 4.50 -23.34
N ASN A 116 -3.08 4.18 -23.22
CA ASN A 116 -3.80 3.24 -24.11
C ASN A 116 -3.13 1.86 -24.24
N ILE A 117 -2.52 1.36 -23.16
CA ILE A 117 -2.02 -0.02 -23.09
C ILE A 117 -3.19 -1.00 -23.22
N ASP A 118 -2.91 -2.23 -23.68
CA ASP A 118 -3.90 -3.28 -23.83
C ASP A 118 -4.80 -3.45 -22.60
N ALA A 119 -6.10 -3.65 -22.87
CA ALA A 119 -7.13 -3.65 -21.85
C ALA A 119 -7.00 -4.83 -20.87
N SER A 120 -6.41 -5.95 -21.29
CA SER A 120 -6.18 -7.09 -20.40
C SER A 120 -5.10 -6.76 -19.37
N THR A 121 -3.98 -6.16 -19.81
CA THR A 121 -2.88 -5.74 -18.95
C THR A 121 -3.33 -4.71 -17.94
N VAL A 122 -4.13 -3.71 -18.35
CA VAL A 122 -4.67 -2.68 -17.43
C VAL A 122 -5.61 -3.30 -16.38
N LYS A 123 -6.41 -4.31 -16.75
CA LYS A 123 -7.26 -5.05 -15.80
C LYS A 123 -6.45 -5.84 -14.79
N ILE A 124 -5.39 -6.53 -15.23
CA ILE A 124 -4.49 -7.28 -14.36
C ILE A 124 -3.78 -6.34 -13.40
N ALA A 125 -3.22 -5.24 -13.89
CA ALA A 125 -2.56 -4.23 -13.07
C ALA A 125 -3.51 -3.68 -12.00
N ARG A 126 -4.77 -3.39 -12.38
CA ARG A 126 -5.80 -2.97 -11.44
C ARG A 126 -6.11 -4.03 -10.38
N PHE A 127 -6.25 -5.29 -10.78
CA PHE A 127 -6.53 -6.39 -9.86
C PHE A 127 -5.38 -6.56 -8.85
N MET A 128 -4.14 -6.48 -9.31
CA MET A 128 -2.97 -6.51 -8.43
C MET A 128 -2.97 -5.34 -7.44
N ALA A 129 -3.16 -4.11 -7.92
CA ALA A 129 -3.13 -2.90 -7.08
C ALA A 129 -4.27 -2.84 -6.05
N VAL A 130 -5.46 -3.34 -6.41
CA VAL A 130 -6.66 -3.24 -5.57
C VAL A 130 -6.83 -4.45 -4.64
N VAL A 131 -6.42 -5.65 -5.03
CA VAL A 131 -6.70 -6.88 -4.28
C VAL A 131 -5.42 -7.51 -3.75
N ILE A 132 -4.52 -7.88 -4.65
CA ILE A 132 -3.37 -8.72 -4.29
C ILE A 132 -2.42 -8.00 -3.34
N PHE A 133 -1.96 -6.80 -3.70
CA PHE A 133 -0.97 -6.08 -2.90
C PHE A 133 -1.52 -5.61 -1.55
N PRO A 134 -2.73 -5.02 -1.46
CA PRO A 134 -3.33 -4.71 -0.16
C PRO A 134 -3.46 -5.94 0.75
N SER A 135 -3.85 -7.10 0.21
CA SER A 135 -3.93 -8.34 0.98
C SER A 135 -2.54 -8.84 1.41
N MET A 136 -1.55 -8.76 0.53
CA MET A 136 -0.15 -9.09 0.84
C MET A 136 0.41 -8.19 1.94
N VAL A 137 0.10 -6.89 1.93
CA VAL A 137 0.54 -5.97 2.98
C VAL A 137 0.01 -6.39 4.35
N ILE A 138 -1.29 -6.68 4.47
CA ILE A 138 -1.89 -7.14 5.74
C ILE A 138 -1.25 -8.46 6.16
N TYR A 139 -1.03 -9.38 5.21
CA TYR A 139 -0.39 -10.66 5.45
C TYR A 139 1.04 -10.49 5.99
N PHE A 140 1.89 -9.70 5.32
CA PHE A 140 3.28 -9.49 5.74
C PHE A 140 3.38 -8.76 7.08
N VAL A 141 2.52 -7.78 7.35
CA VAL A 141 2.47 -7.14 8.68
C VAL A 141 2.04 -8.15 9.76
N ALA A 142 1.11 -9.05 9.46
CA ALA A 142 0.75 -10.14 10.38
C ALA A 142 1.88 -11.16 10.57
N GLN A 143 2.69 -11.41 9.53
CA GLN A 143 3.88 -12.27 9.61
C GLN A 143 4.96 -11.66 10.50
N GLY A 144 5.31 -10.37 10.34
CA GLY A 144 6.24 -9.69 11.24
C GLY A 144 5.74 -9.68 12.69
N ALA A 145 4.41 -9.64 12.87
CA ALA A 145 3.82 -9.74 14.20
C ALA A 145 4.06 -11.12 14.87
N SER A 146 4.42 -12.16 14.13
CA SER A 146 4.77 -13.48 14.68
C SER A 146 6.09 -13.45 15.47
N ASP A 147 7.04 -12.59 15.09
CA ASP A 147 8.32 -12.45 15.79
C ASP A 147 8.11 -11.81 17.17
N THR A 148 7.22 -10.82 17.26
CA THR A 148 6.84 -10.25 18.57
C THR A 148 6.16 -11.27 19.49
N VAL A 149 5.40 -12.23 18.94
CA VAL A 149 4.78 -13.31 19.72
C VAL A 149 5.82 -14.30 20.21
N ALA A 150 6.77 -14.70 19.34
CA ALA A 150 7.85 -15.61 19.70
C ALA A 150 8.74 -15.03 20.82
N LEU A 151 9.14 -13.76 20.69
CA LEU A 151 9.95 -13.07 21.71
C LEU A 151 9.22 -12.96 23.05
N ARG A 152 7.90 -12.70 23.02
CA ARG A 152 7.08 -12.67 24.23
C ARG A 152 7.00 -14.05 24.92
N ALA A 153 6.88 -15.12 24.14
CA ALA A 153 6.86 -16.47 24.66
C ALA A 153 8.18 -16.79 25.40
N VAL A 154 9.32 -16.44 24.81
CA VAL A 154 10.64 -16.62 25.45
C VAL A 154 10.79 -15.77 26.70
N ALA A 155 10.32 -14.51 26.68
CA ALA A 155 10.35 -13.66 27.87
C ALA A 155 9.52 -14.25 29.04
N GLY A 156 8.49 -15.03 28.74
CA GLY A 156 7.70 -15.79 29.71
C GLY A 156 8.25 -17.18 30.07
N GLY A 157 9.43 -17.56 29.57
CA GLY A 157 10.03 -18.89 29.78
C GLY A 157 9.49 -20.00 28.88
N GLY A 158 8.71 -19.65 27.86
CA GLY A 158 8.18 -20.57 26.85
C GLY A 158 9.15 -20.85 25.69
N ALA A 159 8.74 -21.73 24.78
CA ALA A 159 9.53 -22.06 23.59
C ALA A 159 9.48 -20.92 22.55
N CYS A 160 10.60 -20.68 21.87
CA CYS A 160 10.68 -19.75 20.75
C CYS A 160 10.09 -20.39 19.48
N VAL A 161 8.77 -20.26 19.31
CA VAL A 161 8.08 -20.74 18.11
C VAL A 161 7.32 -19.58 17.47
N PRO A 162 7.69 -19.16 16.24
CA PRO A 162 6.94 -18.13 15.54
C PRO A 162 5.53 -18.64 15.24
N HIS A 163 4.53 -17.89 15.70
CA HIS A 163 3.13 -18.16 15.45
C HIS A 163 2.45 -16.93 14.87
N VAL A 164 1.99 -17.06 13.63
CA VAL A 164 1.23 -16.00 12.96
C VAL A 164 -0.07 -15.78 13.74
N PRO A 165 -0.37 -14.55 14.19
CA PRO A 165 -1.61 -14.28 14.88
C PRO A 165 -2.82 -14.69 14.03
N VAL A 166 -3.65 -15.58 14.55
CA VAL A 166 -4.87 -16.07 13.87
C VAL A 166 -5.75 -14.91 13.38
N LEU A 167 -5.82 -13.84 14.17
CA LEU A 167 -6.51 -12.60 13.80
C LEU A 167 -5.98 -12.01 12.48
N GLY A 168 -4.67 -11.95 12.28
CA GLY A 168 -4.05 -11.42 11.06
C GLY A 168 -4.40 -12.23 9.82
N VAL A 169 -4.49 -13.56 9.95
CA VAL A 169 -4.91 -14.45 8.85
C VAL A 169 -6.36 -14.18 8.46
N TRP A 170 -7.27 -14.09 9.44
CA TRP A 170 -8.68 -13.79 9.19
C TRP A 170 -8.89 -12.40 8.61
N LEU A 171 -8.18 -11.39 9.11
CA LEU A 171 -8.22 -10.02 8.58
C LEU A 171 -7.73 -9.97 7.13
N THR A 172 -6.66 -10.71 6.80
CA THR A 172 -6.17 -10.84 5.41
C THR A 172 -7.22 -11.45 4.50
N ALA A 173 -7.83 -12.57 4.90
CA ALA A 173 -8.86 -13.25 4.11
C ALA A 173 -10.11 -12.37 3.93
N ALA A 174 -10.53 -11.67 4.98
CA ALA A 174 -11.65 -10.74 4.94
C ALA A 174 -11.38 -9.56 4.00
N ALA A 175 -10.20 -8.93 4.11
CA ALA A 175 -9.78 -7.84 3.23
C ALA A 175 -9.74 -8.27 1.75
N ALA A 176 -9.11 -9.41 1.46
CA ALA A 176 -9.04 -9.97 0.11
C ALA A 176 -10.44 -10.20 -0.48
N SER A 177 -11.36 -10.72 0.33
CA SER A 177 -12.76 -10.96 -0.06
C SER A 177 -13.49 -9.65 -0.36
N VAL A 178 -13.40 -8.67 0.54
CA VAL A 178 -14.02 -7.34 0.39
C VAL A 178 -13.50 -6.62 -0.86
N LEU A 179 -12.18 -6.61 -1.05
CA LEU A 179 -11.54 -5.96 -2.19
C LEU A 179 -11.87 -6.66 -3.52
N SER A 180 -11.96 -7.99 -3.53
CA SER A 180 -12.42 -8.75 -4.69
C SER A 180 -13.86 -8.43 -5.06
N ILE A 181 -14.76 -8.39 -4.06
CA ILE A 181 -16.17 -8.01 -4.26
C ILE A 181 -16.26 -6.57 -4.78
N SER A 182 -15.39 -5.67 -4.33
CA SER A 182 -15.35 -4.28 -4.77
C SER A 182 -15.12 -4.13 -6.28
N LEU A 183 -14.42 -5.07 -6.92
CA LEU A 183 -14.17 -5.08 -8.36
C LEU A 183 -15.34 -5.64 -9.19
N SER A 184 -16.38 -6.18 -8.54
CA SER A 184 -17.58 -6.64 -9.23
C SER A 184 -18.33 -5.48 -9.91
N THR A 185 -18.97 -5.75 -11.06
CA THR A 185 -19.68 -4.74 -11.83
C THR A 185 -20.78 -4.03 -11.02
N ARG A 186 -21.43 -4.73 -10.09
CA ARG A 186 -22.46 -4.17 -9.20
C ARG A 186 -21.86 -3.18 -8.21
N ALA A 187 -20.79 -3.56 -7.51
CA ALA A 187 -20.11 -2.69 -6.56
C ALA A 187 -19.52 -1.46 -7.26
N GLN A 188 -18.92 -1.64 -8.43
CA GLN A 188 -18.36 -0.56 -9.24
C GLN A 188 -19.39 0.50 -9.63
N ARG A 189 -20.64 0.11 -9.93
CA ARG A 189 -21.72 1.09 -10.21
C ARG A 189 -22.04 1.96 -9.00
N VAL A 190 -22.06 1.39 -7.80
CA VAL A 190 -22.31 2.13 -6.56
C VAL A 190 -21.12 3.05 -6.23
N MET A 191 -19.91 2.54 -6.39
CA MET A 191 -18.68 3.27 -6.05
C MET A 191 -18.34 4.39 -7.04
N ALA A 192 -18.88 4.34 -8.27
CA ALA A 192 -18.67 5.39 -9.28
C ALA A 192 -19.05 6.79 -8.79
N VAL A 193 -20.06 6.89 -7.91
CA VAL A 193 -20.50 8.16 -7.29
C VAL A 193 -19.38 8.83 -6.48
N HIS A 194 -18.48 8.04 -5.88
CA HIS A 194 -17.41 8.54 -5.00
C HIS A 194 -16.06 8.67 -5.70
N SER A 195 -15.93 8.19 -6.94
CA SER A 195 -14.66 8.01 -7.63
C SER A 195 -13.81 9.28 -7.72
N THR A 196 -14.43 10.45 -7.89
CA THR A 196 -13.74 11.73 -8.05
C THR A 196 -13.02 12.15 -6.78
N ARG A 197 -13.67 11.98 -5.63
CA ARG A 197 -13.09 12.25 -4.31
C ARG A 197 -12.07 11.17 -3.94
N SER A 198 -12.39 9.90 -4.19
CA SER A 198 -11.51 8.78 -3.84
C SER A 198 -10.15 8.84 -4.53
N GLY A 199 -10.09 9.29 -5.79
CA GLY A 199 -8.83 9.41 -6.53
C GLY A 199 -7.84 10.43 -5.96
N THR A 200 -8.30 11.44 -5.22
CA THR A 200 -7.45 12.46 -4.60
C THR A 200 -7.22 12.18 -3.11
N VAL A 201 -8.26 11.74 -2.40
CA VAL A 201 -8.18 11.52 -0.95
C VAL A 201 -7.33 10.28 -0.62
N ALA A 202 -7.33 9.24 -1.46
CA ALA A 202 -6.57 8.01 -1.16
C ALA A 202 -5.05 8.22 -1.12
N PRO A 203 -4.40 8.88 -2.12
CA PRO A 203 -2.98 9.21 -2.01
C PRO A 203 -2.66 10.12 -0.82
N ILE A 204 -3.52 11.10 -0.51
CA ILE A 204 -3.33 11.97 0.65
C ILE A 204 -3.39 11.17 1.96
N LEU A 205 -4.34 10.24 2.06
CA LEU A 205 -4.47 9.34 3.20
C LEU A 205 -3.25 8.43 3.34
N VAL A 206 -2.76 7.85 2.24
CA VAL A 206 -1.52 7.07 2.23
C VAL A 206 -0.35 7.91 2.74
N MET A 207 -0.14 9.11 2.19
CA MET A 207 0.93 10.00 2.62
C MET A 207 0.82 10.35 4.12
N GLY A 208 -0.37 10.72 4.58
CA GLY A 208 -0.60 11.06 5.99
C GLY A 208 -0.37 9.87 6.93
N ALA A 209 -0.85 8.68 6.56
CA ALA A 209 -0.65 7.46 7.34
C ALA A 209 0.82 7.02 7.34
N SER A 210 1.54 7.15 6.22
CA SER A 210 2.98 6.87 6.15
C SER A 210 3.81 7.83 7.01
N VAL A 211 3.47 9.12 7.02
CA VAL A 211 4.12 10.10 7.92
C VAL A 211 3.82 9.76 9.39
N ALA A 212 2.57 9.45 9.73
CA ALA A 212 2.22 9.05 11.09
C ALA A 212 2.94 7.75 11.52
N GLY A 213 3.05 6.78 10.62
CA GLY A 213 3.80 5.54 10.85
C GLY A 213 5.29 5.79 11.06
N ALA A 214 5.92 6.66 10.25
CA ALA A 214 7.33 7.03 10.41
C ALA A 214 7.59 7.78 11.73
N ILE A 215 6.67 8.66 12.17
CA ILE A 215 6.77 9.32 13.48
C ILE A 215 6.65 8.28 14.60
N ALA A 216 5.68 7.36 14.51
CA ALA A 216 5.50 6.30 15.50
C ALA A 216 6.73 5.37 15.56
N ALA A 217 7.32 5.00 14.42
CA ALA A 217 8.56 4.24 14.36
C ALA A 217 9.72 5.01 15.02
N GLY A 218 9.85 6.31 14.72
CA GLY A 218 10.83 7.18 15.36
C GLY A 218 10.66 7.25 16.88
N GLU A 219 9.42 7.37 17.37
CA GLU A 219 9.14 7.36 18.82
C GLU A 219 9.52 6.00 19.44
N VAL A 220 9.07 4.89 18.86
CA VAL A 220 9.37 3.54 19.34
C VAL A 220 10.87 3.26 19.34
N SER A 221 11.64 3.82 18.40
CA SER A 221 13.10 3.69 18.37
C SER A 221 13.79 4.29 19.61
N THR A 222 13.15 5.23 20.29
CA THR A 222 13.67 5.84 21.54
C THR A 222 13.32 5.05 22.80
N TYR A 223 12.44 4.05 22.70
CA TYR A 223 12.04 3.23 23.84
C TYR A 223 13.17 2.28 24.25
N SER A 224 13.04 1.67 25.43
CA SER A 224 14.04 0.74 25.95
C SER A 224 14.26 -0.44 24.98
N PRO A 225 15.48 -1.02 24.91
CA PRO A 225 15.78 -2.15 24.01
C PRO A 225 14.82 -3.34 24.17
N GLY A 226 14.39 -3.60 25.40
CA GLY A 226 13.42 -4.65 25.73
C GLY A 226 11.95 -4.29 25.47
N PHE A 227 11.65 -3.14 24.87
CA PHE A 227 10.28 -2.76 24.56
C PHE A 227 9.66 -3.75 23.57
N LEU A 228 8.46 -4.22 23.90
CA LEU A 228 7.70 -5.13 23.05
C LEU A 228 6.23 -4.74 23.13
N MET A 229 5.55 -4.64 21.98
CA MET A 229 4.10 -4.40 21.99
C MET A 229 3.39 -5.45 22.84
N SER A 230 2.41 -5.03 23.65
CA SER A 230 1.55 -5.98 24.36
C SER A 230 0.62 -6.69 23.36
N PRO A 231 0.10 -7.89 23.68
CA PRO A 231 -0.83 -8.61 22.79
C PRO A 231 -2.05 -7.79 22.39
N THR A 232 -2.59 -6.99 23.32
CA THR A 232 -3.75 -6.12 23.07
C THR A 232 -3.41 -5.00 22.09
N VAL A 233 -2.26 -4.34 22.28
CA VAL A 233 -1.79 -3.27 21.38
C VAL A 233 -1.48 -3.85 20.00
N GLN A 234 -0.85 -5.01 19.92
CA GLN A 234 -0.56 -5.71 18.67
C GLN A 234 -1.85 -6.07 17.90
N ASN A 235 -2.85 -6.65 18.56
CA ASN A 235 -4.12 -7.00 17.92
C ASN A 235 -4.89 -5.75 17.45
N LEU A 236 -4.88 -4.69 18.25
CA LEU A 236 -5.45 -3.40 17.86
C LEU A 236 -4.73 -2.83 16.63
N TYR A 237 -3.40 -2.86 16.63
CA TYR A 237 -2.59 -2.40 15.51
C TYR A 237 -2.89 -3.17 14.23
N LEU A 238 -2.92 -4.51 14.28
CA LEU A 238 -3.30 -5.36 13.13
C LEU A 238 -4.69 -5.03 12.60
N THR A 239 -5.65 -4.77 13.49
CA THR A 239 -7.01 -4.37 13.11
C THR A 239 -7.03 -3.01 12.41
N VAL A 240 -6.31 -2.02 12.96
CA VAL A 240 -6.18 -0.68 12.36
C VAL A 240 -5.52 -0.76 10.99
N VAL A 241 -4.43 -1.53 10.86
CA VAL A 241 -3.74 -1.79 9.58
C VAL A 241 -4.72 -2.38 8.57
N ALA A 242 -5.43 -3.44 8.93
CA ALA A 242 -6.35 -4.12 8.03
C ALA A 242 -7.48 -3.19 7.57
N VAL A 243 -8.07 -2.42 8.47
CA VAL A 243 -9.11 -1.43 8.16
C VAL A 243 -8.56 -0.35 7.23
N LEU A 244 -7.41 0.23 7.55
CA LEU A 244 -6.78 1.30 6.77
C LEU A 244 -6.43 0.83 5.35
N VAL A 245 -5.73 -0.30 5.23
CA VAL A 245 -5.30 -0.86 3.94
C VAL A 245 -6.52 -1.26 3.09
N THR A 246 -7.54 -1.87 3.69
CA THR A 246 -8.79 -2.20 2.99
C THR A 246 -9.51 -0.94 2.52
N PHE A 247 -9.58 0.09 3.37
CA PHE A 247 -10.22 1.35 3.03
C PHE A 247 -9.51 2.06 1.88
N VAL A 248 -8.17 2.13 1.90
CA VAL A 248 -7.36 2.65 0.79
C VAL A 248 -7.60 1.84 -0.50
N GLY A 249 -7.58 0.51 -0.42
CA GLY A 249 -7.85 -0.37 -1.55
C GLY A 249 -9.26 -0.16 -2.14
N LEU A 250 -10.28 0.02 -1.30
CA LEU A 250 -11.63 0.37 -1.74
C LEU A 250 -11.68 1.74 -2.44
N MET A 251 -10.97 2.74 -1.93
CA MET A 251 -10.91 4.05 -2.59
C MET A 251 -10.22 3.98 -3.95
N PHE A 252 -9.14 3.21 -4.09
CA PHE A 252 -8.49 2.97 -5.39
C PHE A 252 -9.40 2.16 -6.33
N SER A 253 -10.14 1.20 -5.80
CA SER A 253 -11.20 0.50 -6.53
C SER A 253 -12.25 1.46 -7.07
N ALA A 254 -12.73 2.41 -6.26
CA ALA A 254 -13.70 3.44 -6.66
C ALA A 254 -13.13 4.38 -7.72
N ALA A 255 -11.87 4.81 -7.58
CA ALA A 255 -11.20 5.69 -8.53
C ALA A 255 -11.10 5.08 -9.95
N GLY A 256 -11.04 3.75 -10.06
CA GLY A 256 -11.07 3.05 -11.34
C GLY A 256 -12.47 2.86 -11.95
N ALA A 257 -13.55 3.14 -11.22
CA ALA A 257 -14.93 2.81 -11.62
C ALA A 257 -15.51 3.74 -12.70
N THR A 258 -15.16 5.04 -12.69
CA THR A 258 -15.78 6.10 -13.53
C THR A 258 -15.60 5.91 -15.03
N SER A 259 -14.83 4.92 -15.42
CA SER A 259 -14.10 4.89 -16.68
C SER A 259 -14.70 3.94 -17.69
N ALA A 260 -15.53 3.00 -17.20
CA ALA A 260 -16.34 2.14 -18.04
C ALA A 260 -17.53 2.89 -18.65
N ARG A 261 -18.05 3.92 -17.97
CA ARG A 261 -19.28 4.62 -18.38
C ARG A 261 -19.09 5.57 -19.55
N GLU A 262 -17.88 6.12 -19.71
CA GLU A 262 -17.56 7.07 -20.77
C GLU A 262 -17.36 6.37 -22.13
N ARG A 263 -16.97 5.09 -22.14
CA ARG A 263 -16.77 4.29 -23.36
C ARG A 263 -18.06 3.87 -24.06
N THR A 264 -19.20 3.83 -23.36
CA THR A 264 -20.49 3.40 -23.92
C THR A 264 -21.32 4.53 -24.54
N ARG A 265 -20.92 5.80 -24.37
CA ARG A 265 -21.70 6.96 -24.86
C ARG A 265 -21.45 7.36 -26.34
N PRO A 266 -20.31 7.08 -27.00
CA PRO A 266 -20.07 7.53 -28.38
C PRO A 266 -21.01 6.87 -29.40
N ASP A 267 -21.28 5.58 -29.26
CA ASP A 267 -22.01 4.80 -30.27
C ASP A 267 -23.52 5.14 -30.29
N GLU A 268 -24.07 5.53 -29.14
CA GLU A 268 -25.48 5.93 -29.03
C GLU A 268 -25.75 7.30 -29.67
N LEU A 269 -24.74 8.18 -29.71
CA LEU A 269 -24.83 9.49 -30.37
C LEU A 269 -24.65 9.37 -31.88
N ALA A 270 -23.76 8.47 -32.35
CA ALA A 270 -23.62 8.18 -33.77
C ALA A 270 -24.92 7.54 -34.35
N SER A 271 -25.52 6.59 -33.63
CA SER A 271 -26.79 5.97 -34.04
C SER A 271 -27.97 6.93 -34.06
N LYS A 272 -28.01 7.94 -33.17
CA LYS A 272 -29.07 8.97 -33.18
C LYS A 272 -28.88 10.01 -34.28
N SER A 273 -27.64 10.33 -34.64
CA SER A 273 -27.37 11.29 -35.73
C SER A 273 -27.86 10.76 -37.08
N ASP A 274 -27.69 9.47 -37.35
CA ASP A 274 -28.15 8.84 -38.60
C ASP A 274 -29.67 8.69 -38.69
N SER A 275 -30.37 8.69 -37.55
CA SER A 275 -31.83 8.62 -37.48
C SER A 275 -32.52 9.97 -37.72
N VAL A 276 -31.81 11.09 -37.63
CA VAL A 276 -32.39 12.44 -37.82
C VAL A 276 -32.21 12.94 -39.26
N MET A 277 -31.36 12.28 -40.05
CA MET A 277 -31.14 12.59 -41.48
C MET A 277 -32.01 11.77 -42.45
N LYS A 278 -32.91 10.91 -41.94
CA LYS A 278 -33.92 10.19 -42.73
C LYS A 278 -35.32 10.73 -42.43
#